data_AF-A0A4Q3U6J5-F1
#
_entry.id   AF-A0A4Q3U6J5-F1
#
_cell.length_a   1.000
_cell.length_b   1.000
_cell.length_c   1.000
_cell.angle_alpha   90.00
_cell.angle_beta   90.00
_cell.angle_gamma   90.00
#
_symmetry.space_group_name_H-M   'P 1'
#
loop_
_entity.id
_entity.type
_entity.pdbx_description
1 polymer ?
#
loop_
_entity_poly.entity_id
_entity_poly.type
_entity_poly.pdbx_seq_one_letter_code
_entity_poly.pdbx_strand_id
1 'polypeptide(L)'
;MMIRLVPLSLLALVAVGCSGGDEAKDPAKAAETMQADESVMPAGKAVRTEGIAMSWEGNSVHVGDAWEAAQRLFPERRGAYRLRALPNRFGASFEAHGWESIERQGEISTSFGYGVITYKDLTIAAIYHAEDVEEDYAQSLLTAQRNGTGELQMHESETADLHWYWWESGTQRLMVLLDKDNRGTDVTVLMGDSKVLDALGATKPAPPNPQTTPFLTRPPVSDGTTNNLPENGERLGSDQR
;
A
#
# COMPACT_ATOMS: atom_id res chain seq x y z
N MET A 1 24.28 -34.93 47.23
CA MET A 1 24.47 -35.87 46.10
C MET A 1 23.32 -36.87 46.11
N MET A 2 22.37 -36.76 45.18
CA MET A 2 21.52 -37.86 44.72
C MET A 2 20.85 -37.42 43.42
N ILE A 3 21.33 -37.97 42.30
CA ILE A 3 20.78 -37.76 40.96
C ILE A 3 19.59 -38.70 40.80
N ARG A 4 18.45 -38.20 40.36
CA ARG A 4 17.34 -39.03 39.87
C ARG A 4 17.10 -38.75 38.39
N LEU A 5 17.71 -39.60 37.56
CA LEU A 5 17.34 -39.77 36.16
C LEU A 5 15.93 -40.39 36.11
N VAL A 6 15.04 -39.77 35.32
CA VAL A 6 13.75 -40.36 34.91
C VAL A 6 13.88 -40.70 33.43
N PRO A 7 13.54 -41.94 33.00
CA PRO A 7 13.96 -42.45 31.69
C PRO A 7 13.11 -41.94 30.52
N LEU A 8 13.71 -42.07 29.33
CA LEU A 8 13.06 -42.08 28.02
C LEU A 8 11.73 -42.85 28.03
N SER A 9 10.68 -42.23 27.50
CA SER A 9 9.57 -42.93 26.86
C SER A 9 9.48 -42.48 25.41
N LEU A 10 9.99 -43.31 24.50
CA LEU A 10 9.62 -43.22 23.08
C LEU A 10 8.12 -43.53 22.97
N LEU A 11 7.34 -42.63 22.39
CA LEU A 11 6.13 -43.02 21.66
C LEU A 11 6.36 -42.77 20.18
N ALA A 12 6.65 -43.85 19.45
CA ALA A 12 6.61 -43.83 17.99
C ALA A 12 5.14 -43.87 17.55
N LEU A 13 4.60 -42.72 17.12
CA LEU A 13 3.34 -42.71 16.36
C LEU A 13 3.67 -43.10 14.91
N VAL A 14 3.44 -44.37 14.59
CA VAL A 14 3.52 -44.87 13.21
C VAL A 14 2.27 -44.43 12.45
N ALA A 15 2.48 -43.97 11.21
CA ALA A 15 1.42 -43.48 10.35
C ALA A 15 0.33 -44.52 10.06
N VAL A 16 -0.93 -44.08 10.13
CA VAL A 16 -2.04 -44.69 9.40
C VAL A 16 -2.49 -43.65 8.37
N GLY A 17 -2.42 -44.01 7.09
CA GLY A 17 -2.64 -43.08 6.00
C GLY A 17 -4.10 -42.67 5.84
N CYS A 18 -4.34 -41.37 5.65
CA CYS A 18 -5.54 -40.90 4.98
C CYS A 18 -5.22 -40.77 3.48
N SER A 19 -5.53 -41.80 2.71
CA SER A 19 -5.45 -41.74 1.25
C SER A 19 -6.65 -40.96 0.70
N GLY A 20 -6.45 -39.66 0.46
CA GLY A 20 -7.42 -38.78 -0.17
C GLY A 20 -6.66 -37.65 -0.85
N GLY A 21 -6.67 -37.62 -2.18
CA GLY A 21 -5.92 -36.64 -2.93
C GLY A 21 -6.55 -35.26 -2.84
N ASP A 22 -5.77 -34.30 -2.37
CA ASP A 22 -5.47 -33.12 -3.18
C ASP A 22 -4.02 -32.73 -2.90
N GLU A 23 -3.26 -32.37 -3.94
CA GLU A 23 -1.98 -31.68 -3.72
C GLU A 23 -2.32 -30.28 -3.22
N ALA A 24 -2.41 -30.15 -1.89
CA ALA A 24 -2.35 -28.87 -1.21
C ALA A 24 -1.01 -28.23 -1.58
N LYS A 25 -1.03 -27.40 -2.63
CA LYS A 25 0.08 -26.52 -3.03
C LYS A 25 0.44 -25.68 -1.81
N ASP A 26 1.50 -26.11 -1.13
CA ASP A 26 2.07 -25.41 0.01
C ASP A 26 2.38 -23.96 -0.43
N PRO A 27 1.62 -22.95 0.05
CA PRO A 27 1.79 -21.59 -0.42
C PRO A 27 3.16 -21.03 -0.03
N ALA A 28 3.85 -21.62 0.96
CA ALA A 28 5.23 -21.27 1.29
C ALA A 28 6.21 -21.61 0.16
N LYS A 29 5.95 -22.66 -0.63
CA LYS A 29 6.80 -23.04 -1.78
C LYS A 29 6.54 -22.27 -3.07
N ALA A 30 5.45 -21.51 -3.13
CA ALA A 30 5.24 -20.53 -4.19
C ALA A 30 6.02 -19.21 -3.96
N ALA A 31 6.56 -19.01 -2.75
CA ALA A 31 7.34 -17.83 -2.38
C ALA A 31 8.87 -18.02 -2.54
N GLU A 32 9.34 -19.25 -2.78
CA GLU A 32 10.74 -19.51 -3.13
C GLU A 32 10.97 -19.32 -4.64
N THR A 33 12.08 -18.66 -5.01
CA THR A 33 12.55 -18.44 -6.40
C THR A 33 11.98 -17.23 -7.16
N MET A 34 11.70 -16.12 -6.47
CA MET A 34 11.92 -14.79 -7.05
C MET A 34 13.04 -14.06 -6.29
N GLN A 35 14.29 -14.47 -6.54
CA GLN A 35 15.41 -13.57 -6.34
C GLN A 35 15.20 -12.35 -7.26
N ALA A 36 15.47 -11.14 -6.77
CA ALA A 36 15.63 -10.00 -7.65
C ALA A 36 16.97 -10.21 -8.35
N ASP A 37 16.88 -10.86 -9.52
CA ASP A 37 18.00 -11.09 -10.43
C ASP A 37 18.82 -9.80 -10.58
N GLU A 38 20.15 -9.88 -10.69
CA GLU A 38 20.96 -8.70 -11.04
C GLU A 38 20.53 -8.10 -12.40
N SER A 39 19.83 -8.89 -13.23
CA SER A 39 19.07 -8.47 -14.42
C SER A 39 17.91 -7.50 -14.16
N VAL A 40 17.39 -7.38 -12.93
CA VAL A 40 16.23 -6.52 -12.61
C VAL A 40 16.53 -5.05 -12.95
N MET A 41 17.77 -4.57 -12.69
CA MET A 41 18.21 -3.26 -13.15
C MET A 41 19.63 -3.27 -13.77
N PRO A 42 19.79 -2.87 -15.05
CA PRO A 42 21.10 -2.50 -15.56
C PRO A 42 21.61 -1.26 -14.80
N ALA A 43 22.81 -1.39 -14.25
CA ALA A 43 23.51 -0.51 -13.32
C ALA A 43 23.78 0.96 -13.75
N GLY A 44 23.10 1.45 -14.78
CA GLY A 44 23.23 2.78 -15.39
C GLY A 44 21.88 3.40 -15.79
N LYS A 45 20.76 2.98 -15.17
CA LYS A 45 19.41 3.53 -15.42
C LYS A 45 18.70 4.17 -14.23
N ALA A 46 19.38 4.38 -13.10
CA ALA A 46 18.92 5.30 -12.04
C ALA A 46 19.07 6.77 -12.49
N VAL A 47 18.44 7.10 -13.62
CA VAL A 47 18.40 8.43 -14.20
C VAL A 47 17.27 9.18 -13.50
N ARG A 48 17.59 10.36 -12.96
CA ARG A 48 16.60 11.30 -12.48
C ARG A 48 15.63 11.62 -13.63
N THR A 49 14.40 11.12 -13.52
CA THR A 49 13.33 11.37 -14.50
C THR A 49 12.53 12.55 -14.00
N GLU A 50 12.35 13.57 -14.82
CA GLU A 50 11.54 14.72 -14.45
C GLU A 50 10.06 14.29 -14.35
N GLY A 51 9.39 14.68 -13.26
CA GLY A 51 7.96 14.48 -13.05
C GLY A 51 7.54 13.58 -11.87
N ILE A 52 8.39 12.66 -11.39
CA ILE A 52 8.08 11.86 -10.19
C ILE A 52 9.00 12.25 -9.03
N ALA A 53 8.38 12.73 -7.95
CA ALA A 53 9.03 13.02 -6.69
C ALA A 53 8.12 12.64 -5.51
N MET A 54 8.69 12.00 -4.48
CA MET A 54 8.03 11.93 -3.18
C MET A 54 8.27 13.26 -2.47
N SER A 55 7.22 13.90 -1.96
CA SER A 55 7.24 15.30 -1.49
C SER A 55 6.59 15.47 -0.12
N TRP A 56 7.22 16.27 0.76
CA TRP A 56 6.73 16.56 2.10
C TRP A 56 7.35 17.86 2.63
N GLU A 57 6.55 18.71 3.29
CA GLU A 57 6.99 19.98 3.92
C GLU A 57 7.93 20.85 3.05
N GLY A 58 7.67 20.93 1.74
CA GLY A 58 8.47 21.70 0.78
C GLY A 58 9.80 21.05 0.36
N ASN A 59 10.13 19.88 0.90
CA ASN A 59 11.21 19.02 0.44
C ASN A 59 10.68 18.01 -0.58
N SER A 60 11.56 17.49 -1.44
CA SER A 60 11.25 16.44 -2.40
C SER A 60 12.47 15.55 -2.67
N VAL A 61 12.21 14.29 -3.03
CA VAL A 61 13.24 13.33 -3.47
C VAL A 61 12.79 12.59 -4.72
N HIS A 62 13.73 12.35 -5.62
CA HIS A 62 13.55 11.62 -6.89
C HIS A 62 14.39 10.34 -6.88
N VAL A 63 14.05 9.37 -7.73
CA VAL A 63 14.98 8.29 -8.09
C VAL A 63 16.25 8.93 -8.69
N GLY A 64 17.42 8.47 -8.26
CA GLY A 64 18.72 9.01 -8.65
C GLY A 64 19.26 10.11 -7.73
N ASP A 65 18.49 10.63 -6.77
CA ASP A 65 19.01 11.55 -5.76
C ASP A 65 19.83 10.78 -4.70
N ALA A 66 20.85 11.43 -4.12
CA ALA A 66 21.68 10.83 -3.06
C ALA A 66 20.86 10.49 -1.80
N TRP A 67 21.17 9.38 -1.14
CA TRP A 67 20.38 8.88 -0.01
C TRP A 67 20.36 9.83 1.21
N GLU A 68 21.40 10.65 1.42
CA GLU A 68 21.42 11.67 2.47
C GLU A 68 20.49 12.86 2.17
N ALA A 69 20.07 13.05 0.92
CA ALA A 69 19.03 13.99 0.54
C ALA A 69 17.65 13.38 0.78
N ALA A 70 17.47 12.10 0.41
CA ALA A 70 16.25 11.33 0.69
C ALA A 70 15.89 11.33 2.18
N GLN A 71 16.86 11.03 3.06
CA GLN A 71 16.69 11.04 4.52
C GLN A 71 16.30 12.39 5.15
N ARG A 72 16.34 13.50 4.40
CA ARG A 72 15.86 14.80 4.89
C ARG A 72 14.38 15.03 4.65
N LEU A 73 13.75 14.23 3.78
CA LEU A 73 12.33 14.35 3.48
C LEU A 73 11.46 14.01 4.71
N PHE A 74 11.83 12.92 5.40
CA PHE A 74 11.21 12.47 6.64
C PHE A 74 12.32 12.22 7.67
N PRO A 75 12.67 13.23 8.49
CA PRO A 75 13.78 13.13 9.45
C PRO A 75 13.49 12.14 10.59
N GLU A 76 14.54 11.51 11.14
CA GLU A 76 14.46 10.57 12.27
C GLU A 76 13.65 11.16 13.45
N ARG A 77 12.53 10.51 13.79
CA ARG A 77 11.70 10.87 14.95
C ARG A 77 12.35 10.49 16.29
N ARG A 78 11.88 11.08 17.39
CA ARG A 78 12.46 10.87 18.72
C ARG A 78 12.23 9.43 19.19
N GLY A 79 13.31 8.70 19.39
CA GLY A 79 13.26 7.30 19.84
C GLY A 79 13.25 6.29 18.68
N ALA A 80 13.42 6.76 17.45
CA ALA A 80 13.51 5.88 16.29
C ALA A 80 14.71 4.90 16.37
N TYR A 81 14.51 3.69 15.86
CA TYR A 81 15.57 2.73 15.61
C TYR A 81 15.85 2.64 14.11
N ARG A 82 17.09 2.31 13.74
CA ARG A 82 17.52 2.31 12.33
C ARG A 82 17.25 0.97 11.64
N LEU A 83 16.64 1.05 10.47
CA LEU A 83 16.48 -0.05 9.52
C LEU A 83 17.68 -0.12 8.58
N ARG A 84 18.14 -1.35 8.32
CA ARG A 84 19.23 -1.66 7.36
C ARG A 84 19.05 -2.95 6.58
N ALA A 85 18.02 -3.74 6.90
CA ALA A 85 17.80 -5.04 6.28
C ALA A 85 16.95 -4.89 5.02
N LEU A 86 17.39 -5.52 3.93
CA LEU A 86 16.56 -5.78 2.76
C LEU A 86 16.08 -7.24 2.78
N PRO A 87 14.93 -7.56 2.16
CA PRO A 87 14.55 -8.95 1.93
C PRO A 87 15.62 -9.69 1.10
N ASN A 88 15.91 -10.96 1.44
CA ASN A 88 16.97 -11.81 0.86
C ASN A 88 17.01 -11.91 -0.68
N ARG A 89 15.95 -11.46 -1.37
CA ARG A 89 15.89 -11.39 -2.82
C ARG A 89 16.72 -10.25 -3.41
N PHE A 90 17.05 -9.22 -2.65
CA PHE A 90 17.97 -8.15 -3.09
C PHE A 90 19.42 -8.60 -2.99
N GLY A 91 20.20 -8.40 -4.06
CA GLY A 91 21.63 -8.70 -4.09
C GLY A 91 22.47 -7.74 -3.23
N ALA A 92 23.73 -8.11 -2.95
CA ALA A 92 24.64 -7.35 -2.09
C ALA A 92 25.02 -5.94 -2.62
N SER A 93 24.66 -5.61 -3.85
CA SER A 93 24.84 -4.29 -4.47
C SER A 93 23.76 -3.27 -4.08
N PHE A 94 22.75 -3.68 -3.30
CA PHE A 94 21.68 -2.83 -2.78
C PHE A 94 21.82 -2.65 -1.27
N GLU A 95 21.52 -1.47 -0.77
CA GLU A 95 21.46 -1.18 0.66
C GLU A 95 20.10 -0.61 1.06
N ALA A 96 19.72 -0.79 2.32
CA ALA A 96 18.60 -0.07 2.94
C ALA A 96 19.12 0.89 4.00
N HIS A 97 18.57 2.11 3.99
CA HIS A 97 18.80 3.15 4.98
C HIS A 97 17.44 3.62 5.45
N GLY A 98 17.11 3.48 6.73
CA GLY A 98 15.81 3.89 7.22
C GLY A 98 15.72 3.99 8.73
N TRP A 99 14.54 4.36 9.20
CA TRP A 99 14.19 4.43 10.60
C TRP A 99 12.72 4.06 10.81
N GLU A 100 12.42 3.51 11.99
CA GLU A 100 11.06 3.26 12.49
C GLU A 100 10.95 3.81 13.91
N SER A 101 9.81 4.38 14.27
CA SER A 101 9.55 5.05 15.54
C SER A 101 8.10 4.83 15.97
N ILE A 102 7.89 4.59 17.26
CA ILE A 102 6.55 4.48 17.86
C ILE A 102 6.38 5.64 18.83
N GLU A 103 5.43 6.53 18.53
CA GLU A 103 5.04 7.63 19.40
C GLU A 103 3.79 7.22 20.21
N ARG A 104 3.67 7.70 21.45
CA ARG A 104 2.54 7.37 22.33
C ARG A 104 1.91 8.63 22.89
N GLN A 105 0.59 8.76 22.72
CA GLN A 105 -0.20 9.87 23.23
C GLN A 105 -1.42 9.32 23.98
N GLY A 106 -1.30 9.24 25.30
CA GLY A 106 -2.31 8.58 26.14
C GLY A 106 -2.32 7.06 25.89
N GLU A 107 -3.46 6.54 25.46
CA GLU A 107 -3.64 5.11 25.12
C GLU A 107 -3.35 4.81 23.65
N ILE A 108 -3.26 5.84 22.79
CA ILE A 108 -2.97 5.69 21.35
C ILE A 108 -1.45 5.54 21.14
N SER A 109 -1.06 4.59 20.29
CA SER A 109 0.31 4.41 19.80
C SER A 109 0.32 4.58 18.29
N THR A 110 1.06 5.55 17.78
CA THR A 110 1.17 5.86 16.35
C THR A 110 2.54 5.42 15.87
N SER A 111 2.59 4.57 14.85
CA SER A 111 3.85 4.10 14.25
C SER A 111 4.23 4.98 13.07
N PHE A 112 5.54 5.19 12.87
CA PHE A 112 6.09 5.94 11.76
C PHE A 112 7.34 5.23 11.23
N GLY A 113 7.42 5.02 9.93
CA GLY A 113 8.58 4.44 9.26
C GLY A 113 9.00 5.27 8.04
N TYR A 114 10.31 5.40 7.82
CA TYR A 114 10.86 5.88 6.55
C TYR A 114 12.06 5.04 6.14
N GLY A 115 12.06 4.58 4.89
CA GLY A 115 13.11 3.73 4.33
C GLY A 115 13.48 4.16 2.92
N VAL A 116 14.77 4.08 2.61
CA VAL A 116 15.36 4.37 1.31
C VAL A 116 16.16 3.15 0.89
N ILE A 117 15.90 2.63 -0.30
CA ILE A 117 16.71 1.61 -0.94
C ILE A 117 17.65 2.30 -1.92
N THR A 118 18.93 1.94 -1.86
CA THR A 118 19.98 2.53 -2.70
C THR A 118 20.64 1.50 -3.59
N TYR A 119 21.25 1.98 -4.68
CA TYR A 119 22.17 1.23 -5.51
C TYR A 119 23.31 2.17 -5.93
N LYS A 120 24.55 1.86 -5.52
CA LYS A 120 25.72 2.76 -5.66
C LYS A 120 25.43 4.16 -5.11
N ASP A 121 24.98 4.24 -3.87
CA ASP A 121 24.63 5.46 -3.12
C ASP A 121 23.46 6.31 -3.67
N LEU A 122 22.90 5.95 -4.82
CA LEU A 122 21.73 6.62 -5.42
C LEU A 122 20.43 5.96 -4.97
N THR A 123 19.43 6.79 -4.64
CA THR A 123 18.07 6.35 -4.29
C THR A 123 17.41 5.66 -5.48
N ILE A 124 16.92 4.43 -5.28
CA ILE A 124 16.15 3.67 -6.30
C ILE A 124 14.71 3.43 -5.88
N ALA A 125 14.43 3.45 -4.58
CA ALA A 125 13.11 3.49 -4.01
C ALA A 125 13.14 4.20 -2.65
N ALA A 126 12.04 4.85 -2.29
CA ALA A 126 11.78 5.40 -0.97
C ALA A 126 10.37 4.97 -0.52
N ILE A 127 10.21 4.72 0.78
CA ILE A 127 8.99 4.25 1.40
C ILE A 127 8.77 5.07 2.66
N TYR A 128 7.63 5.75 2.76
CA TYR A 128 7.14 6.33 4.01
C TYR A 128 5.90 5.56 4.46
N HIS A 129 5.76 5.34 5.76
CA HIS A 129 4.62 4.67 6.35
C HIS A 129 4.25 5.34 7.68
N ALA A 130 2.95 5.46 7.95
CA ALA A 130 2.44 5.86 9.26
C ALA A 130 1.17 5.07 9.58
N GLU A 131 1.07 4.52 10.80
CA GLU A 131 -0.06 3.73 11.30
C GLU A 131 -0.88 4.54 12.31
N ASP A 132 -2.19 4.31 12.37
CA ASP A 132 -3.11 4.94 13.33
C ASP A 132 -3.02 6.50 13.32
N VAL A 133 -2.91 7.12 12.13
CA VAL A 133 -2.90 8.59 11.97
C VAL A 133 -4.29 9.18 11.68
N GLU A 134 -4.46 10.48 11.96
CA GLU A 134 -5.67 11.23 11.64
C GLU A 134 -5.87 11.36 10.12
N GLU A 135 -7.13 11.32 9.68
CA GLU A 135 -7.51 11.41 8.26
C GLU A 135 -6.97 12.69 7.59
N ASP A 136 -6.99 13.83 8.29
CA ASP A 136 -6.42 15.10 7.80
C ASP A 136 -4.91 15.02 7.52
N TYR A 137 -4.16 14.21 8.29
CA TYR A 137 -2.73 13.99 8.06
C TYR A 137 -2.49 13.12 6.82
N ALA A 138 -3.27 12.04 6.67
CA ALA A 138 -3.23 11.17 5.49
C ALA A 138 -3.60 11.93 4.20
N GLN A 139 -4.64 12.78 4.24
CA GLN A 139 -5.03 13.64 3.12
C GLN A 139 -3.99 14.73 2.82
N SER A 140 -3.30 15.24 3.84
CA SER A 140 -2.17 16.17 3.66
C SER A 140 -1.00 15.50 2.94
N LEU A 141 -0.67 14.25 3.27
CA LEU A 141 0.35 13.43 2.59
C LEU A 141 -0.02 13.16 1.13
N LEU A 142 -1.27 12.78 0.85
CA LEU A 142 -1.77 12.58 -0.51
C LEU A 142 -1.71 13.88 -1.33
N THR A 143 -2.10 15.01 -0.73
CA THR A 143 -2.04 16.33 -1.36
C THR A 143 -0.60 16.75 -1.68
N ALA A 144 0.35 16.50 -0.77
CA ALA A 144 1.76 16.75 -0.99
C ALA A 144 2.32 15.92 -2.15
N GLN A 145 1.94 14.64 -2.25
CA GLN A 145 2.34 13.76 -3.36
C GLN A 145 1.79 14.25 -4.70
N ARG A 146 0.48 14.55 -4.76
CA ARG A 146 -0.18 15.06 -5.97
C ARG A 146 0.47 16.35 -6.48
N ASN A 147 0.82 17.26 -5.58
CA ASN A 147 1.54 18.50 -5.92
C ASN A 147 2.96 18.21 -6.41
N GLY A 148 3.66 17.24 -5.80
CA GLY A 148 5.00 16.79 -6.21
C GLY A 148 5.07 16.15 -7.60
N THR A 149 3.97 15.57 -8.07
CA THR A 149 3.87 14.92 -9.40
C THR A 149 3.50 15.85 -10.56
N GLY A 150 3.23 17.14 -10.29
CA GLY A 150 2.92 18.13 -11.32
C GLY A 150 1.72 17.76 -12.19
N GLU A 151 1.93 17.68 -13.51
CA GLU A 151 0.89 17.40 -14.51
C GLU A 151 0.68 15.90 -14.80
N LEU A 152 1.38 14.99 -14.10
CA LEU A 152 1.22 13.55 -14.34
C LEU A 152 -0.21 13.09 -14.04
N GLN A 153 -0.74 12.22 -14.89
CA GLN A 153 -2.05 11.63 -14.70
C GLN A 153 -2.06 10.78 -13.42
N MET A 154 -2.90 11.18 -12.46
CA MET A 154 -3.25 10.35 -11.32
C MET A 154 -4.18 9.23 -11.79
N HIS A 155 -3.88 8.02 -11.35
CA HIS A 155 -4.78 6.88 -11.40
C HIS A 155 -5.23 6.55 -9.97
N GLU A 156 -6.44 6.03 -9.83
CA GLU A 156 -7.02 5.67 -8.54
C GLU A 156 -7.78 4.34 -8.62
N SER A 157 -7.87 3.65 -7.48
CA SER A 157 -8.66 2.46 -7.27
C SER A 157 -9.11 2.42 -5.82
N GLU A 158 -10.31 1.93 -5.55
CA GLU A 158 -10.94 1.98 -4.23
C GLU A 158 -11.68 0.67 -3.95
N THR A 159 -11.60 0.23 -2.70
CA THR A 159 -12.43 -0.80 -2.09
C THR A 159 -13.03 -0.24 -0.78
N ALA A 160 -13.76 -1.03 0.00
CA ALA A 160 -14.49 -0.53 1.17
C ALA A 160 -13.62 0.24 2.19
N ASP A 161 -12.41 -0.27 2.44
CA ASP A 161 -11.50 0.23 3.47
C ASP A 161 -10.15 0.70 2.89
N LEU A 162 -9.83 0.37 1.63
CA LEU A 162 -8.50 0.53 1.04
C LEU A 162 -8.55 1.32 -0.28
N HIS A 163 -7.82 2.44 -0.32
CA HIS A 163 -7.72 3.36 -1.47
C HIS A 163 -6.27 3.42 -1.98
N TRP A 164 -6.08 3.21 -3.29
CA TRP A 164 -4.80 3.34 -3.98
C TRP A 164 -4.82 4.55 -4.91
N TYR A 165 -3.79 5.38 -4.84
CA TYR A 165 -3.49 6.42 -5.83
C TYR A 165 -2.11 6.15 -6.42
N TRP A 166 -1.92 6.31 -7.73
CA TRP A 166 -0.60 6.19 -8.33
C TRP A 166 -0.38 7.06 -9.56
N TRP A 167 0.89 7.37 -9.81
CA TRP A 167 1.40 8.13 -10.94
C TRP A 167 2.57 7.37 -11.56
N GLU A 168 2.69 7.34 -12.88
CA GLU A 168 3.78 6.66 -13.60
C GLU A 168 4.44 7.60 -14.63
N SER A 169 5.76 7.53 -14.73
CA SER A 169 6.56 8.25 -15.73
C SER A 169 7.78 7.42 -16.10
N GLY A 170 7.85 6.97 -17.35
CA GLY A 170 8.92 6.10 -17.83
C GLY A 170 8.94 4.75 -17.09
N THR A 171 10.01 4.48 -16.33
CA THR A 171 10.07 3.31 -15.44
C THR A 171 9.71 3.62 -13.99
N GLN A 172 9.48 4.89 -13.64
CA GLN A 172 9.24 5.30 -12.26
C GLN A 172 7.75 5.30 -11.91
N ARG A 173 7.45 5.03 -10.64
CA ARG A 173 6.09 5.06 -10.09
C ARG A 173 6.11 5.73 -8.71
N LEU A 174 5.11 6.56 -8.43
CA LEU A 174 4.71 7.00 -7.09
C LEU A 174 3.38 6.34 -6.77
N MET A 175 3.21 5.83 -5.56
CA MET A 175 1.96 5.28 -5.03
C MET A 175 1.67 5.88 -3.66
N VAL A 176 0.39 6.13 -3.38
CA VAL A 176 -0.13 6.37 -2.03
C VAL A 176 -1.20 5.31 -1.77
N LEU A 177 -1.08 4.62 -0.65
CA LEU A 177 -2.06 3.69 -0.12
C LEU A 177 -2.64 4.28 1.16
N LEU A 178 -3.97 4.36 1.24
CA LEU A 178 -4.70 4.70 2.46
C LEU A 178 -5.55 3.48 2.85
N ASP A 179 -5.28 2.90 4.02
CA ASP A 179 -6.08 1.84 4.65
C ASP A 179 -6.81 2.45 5.84
N LYS A 180 -8.15 2.37 5.89
CA LYS A 180 -8.98 3.07 6.88
C LYS A 180 -9.68 2.08 7.79
N ASP A 181 -9.34 2.11 9.07
CA ASP A 181 -9.97 1.26 10.08
C ASP A 181 -10.73 2.09 11.13
N ASN A 182 -11.05 1.48 12.28
CA ASN A 182 -11.76 2.14 13.39
C ASN A 182 -10.85 2.85 14.40
N ARG A 183 -9.52 2.78 14.24
CA ARG A 183 -8.50 3.44 15.07
C ARG A 183 -7.94 4.67 14.38
N GLY A 184 -7.78 4.64 13.05
CA GLY A 184 -7.31 5.77 12.27
C GLY A 184 -7.27 5.49 10.76
N THR A 185 -6.22 6.00 10.12
CA THR A 185 -5.87 5.67 8.74
C THR A 185 -4.40 5.29 8.71
N ASP A 186 -4.06 4.14 8.12
CA ASP A 186 -2.69 3.79 7.83
C ASP A 186 -2.35 4.33 6.43
N VAL A 187 -1.27 5.11 6.32
CA VAL A 187 -0.83 5.73 5.07
C VAL A 187 0.53 5.19 4.68
N THR A 188 0.65 4.72 3.44
CA THR A 188 1.94 4.31 2.85
C THR A 188 2.20 5.08 1.58
N VAL A 189 3.33 5.76 1.49
CA VAL A 189 3.80 6.44 0.28
C VAL A 189 5.03 5.72 -0.25
N LEU A 190 4.97 5.25 -1.49
CA LEU A 190 6.02 4.48 -2.16
C LEU A 190 6.46 5.19 -3.44
N MET A 191 7.75 5.44 -3.61
CA MET A 191 8.33 6.02 -4.82
C MET A 191 9.51 5.16 -5.27
N GLY A 192 9.67 4.89 -6.56
CA GLY A 192 10.83 4.17 -7.04
C GLY A 192 10.78 3.75 -8.50
N ASP A 193 11.79 3.00 -8.95
CA ASP A 193 11.68 2.23 -10.18
C ASP A 193 10.61 1.13 -10.02
N SER A 194 9.71 1.03 -10.99
CA SER A 194 8.56 0.14 -10.98
C SER A 194 8.95 -1.31 -10.74
N LYS A 195 10.09 -1.77 -11.27
CA LYS A 195 10.54 -3.16 -11.03
C LYS A 195 11.01 -3.38 -9.61
N VAL A 196 11.59 -2.35 -8.98
CA VAL A 196 12.01 -2.40 -7.57
C VAL A 196 10.77 -2.41 -6.69
N LEU A 197 9.76 -1.59 -6.98
CA LEU A 197 8.47 -1.59 -6.27
C LEU A 197 7.70 -2.91 -6.47
N ASP A 198 7.60 -3.42 -7.70
CA ASP A 198 6.97 -4.70 -7.98
C ASP A 198 7.72 -5.85 -7.27
N ALA A 199 9.06 -5.81 -7.21
CA ALA A 199 9.87 -6.73 -6.41
C ALA A 199 9.71 -6.54 -4.89
N LEU A 200 9.27 -5.39 -4.41
CA LEU A 200 8.86 -5.20 -3.01
C LEU A 200 7.47 -5.77 -2.71
N GLY A 201 6.68 -6.07 -3.73
CA GLY A 201 5.25 -6.42 -3.61
C GLY A 201 4.32 -5.20 -3.71
N ALA A 202 4.86 -4.01 -3.96
CA ALA A 202 4.10 -2.78 -4.22
C ALA A 202 3.60 -2.74 -5.68
N THR A 203 2.87 -3.80 -6.07
CA THR A 203 2.20 -3.92 -7.36
C THR A 203 0.91 -3.11 -7.38
N LYS A 204 0.58 -2.52 -8.54
CA LYS A 204 -0.72 -1.86 -8.74
C LYS A 204 -1.88 -2.83 -8.50
N PRO A 205 -3.02 -2.38 -7.95
CA PRO A 205 -4.23 -3.19 -7.90
C PRO A 205 -4.64 -3.61 -9.32
N ALA A 206 -5.20 -4.82 -9.44
CA ALA A 206 -5.73 -5.28 -10.72
C ALA A 206 -6.84 -4.31 -11.19
N PRO A 207 -6.90 -3.94 -12.48
CA PRO A 207 -7.99 -3.11 -12.98
C PRO A 207 -9.32 -3.81 -12.70
N PRO A 208 -10.36 -3.08 -12.26
CA PRO A 208 -11.65 -3.68 -11.93
C PRO A 208 -12.17 -4.47 -13.12
N ASN A 209 -12.41 -5.76 -12.93
CA ASN A 209 -12.84 -6.64 -14.02
C ASN A 209 -14.21 -6.14 -14.52
N PRO A 210 -14.35 -5.74 -15.81
CA PRO A 210 -15.56 -5.13 -16.35
C PRO A 210 -16.76 -6.10 -16.42
N GLN A 211 -16.57 -7.37 -16.06
CA GLN A 211 -17.65 -8.37 -15.91
C GLN A 211 -18.22 -8.47 -14.49
N THR A 212 -17.66 -7.74 -13.53
CA THR A 212 -18.10 -7.71 -12.12
C THR A 212 -18.84 -6.43 -11.73
N THR A 213 -19.40 -5.70 -12.69
CA THR A 213 -20.53 -4.81 -12.41
C THR A 213 -21.66 -5.69 -11.85
N PRO A 214 -22.12 -5.51 -10.60
CA PRO A 214 -23.34 -6.17 -10.17
C PRO A 214 -24.43 -5.71 -11.12
N PHE A 215 -25.09 -6.65 -11.79
CA PHE A 215 -26.29 -6.34 -12.57
C PHE A 215 -27.24 -5.62 -11.62
N LEU A 216 -27.49 -4.33 -11.88
CA LEU A 216 -28.57 -3.60 -11.26
C LEU A 216 -29.83 -4.43 -11.47
N THR A 217 -30.28 -5.08 -10.40
CA THR A 217 -31.55 -5.78 -10.38
C THR A 217 -32.60 -4.77 -10.78
N ARG A 218 -33.16 -4.96 -11.98
CA ARG A 218 -34.23 -4.11 -12.52
C ARG A 218 -35.27 -3.98 -11.40
N PRO A 219 -35.74 -2.77 -11.04
CA PRO A 219 -36.85 -2.64 -10.11
C PRO A 219 -38.00 -3.50 -10.67
N PRO A 220 -38.71 -4.26 -9.81
CA PRO A 220 -39.75 -5.14 -10.28
C PRO A 220 -40.78 -4.34 -11.06
N VAL A 221 -41.07 -4.79 -12.28
CA VAL A 221 -42.15 -4.26 -13.10
C VAL A 221 -43.43 -4.53 -12.34
N SER A 222 -44.07 -3.48 -11.82
CA SER A 222 -45.40 -3.59 -11.24
C SER A 222 -46.40 -3.69 -12.39
N ASP A 223 -46.84 -4.91 -12.70
CA ASP A 223 -48.01 -5.11 -13.55
C ASP A 223 -49.26 -4.47 -12.91
N GLY A 224 -50.23 -4.08 -13.74
CA GLY A 224 -51.49 -3.42 -13.31
C GLY A 224 -52.37 -4.32 -12.43
N THR A 225 -53.50 -3.88 -11.85
CA THR A 225 -54.38 -2.71 -12.12
C THR A 225 -55.24 -2.46 -10.84
N THR A 226 -56.22 -1.56 -10.68
CA THR A 226 -57.12 -0.80 -11.58
C THR A 226 -57.74 0.40 -10.84
N ASN A 227 -58.19 1.43 -11.59
CA ASN A 227 -59.34 2.32 -11.34
C ASN A 227 -59.61 2.94 -9.94
N ASN A 228 -59.65 4.28 -9.87
CA ASN A 228 -60.93 5.04 -9.95
C ASN A 228 -60.71 6.56 -9.94
N LEU A 229 -61.30 7.28 -10.91
CA LEU A 229 -61.70 8.69 -10.75
C LEU A 229 -63.04 8.75 -9.98
N PRO A 230 -63.33 9.82 -9.24
CA PRO A 230 -64.07 10.99 -9.79
C PRO A 230 -63.30 12.31 -9.59
N GLU A 231 -63.26 13.22 -10.58
CA GLU A 231 -64.22 14.32 -10.85
C GLU A 231 -64.15 15.58 -9.95
N ASN A 232 -63.89 16.71 -10.62
CA ASN A 232 -64.43 18.07 -10.42
C ASN A 232 -64.12 18.87 -9.14
N GLY A 233 -63.57 20.07 -9.35
CA GLY A 233 -63.35 21.09 -8.32
C GLY A 233 -62.65 22.35 -8.89
N GLU A 234 -63.40 23.22 -9.57
CA GLU A 234 -62.90 24.48 -10.14
C GLU A 234 -62.54 25.55 -9.08
N ARG A 235 -61.94 26.66 -9.58
CA ARG A 235 -61.81 28.03 -9.02
C ARG A 235 -60.47 28.33 -8.31
N LEU A 236 -59.62 29.17 -8.91
CA LEU A 236 -59.68 30.65 -9.00
C LEU A 236 -59.35 31.34 -7.67
N GLY A 237 -58.27 32.14 -7.68
CA GLY A 237 -57.83 32.94 -6.54
C GLY A 237 -56.57 33.74 -6.88
N SER A 238 -56.74 34.87 -7.56
CA SER A 238 -55.72 35.92 -7.64
C SER A 238 -55.56 36.60 -6.27
N ASP A 239 -54.33 36.97 -5.90
CA ASP A 239 -53.89 38.37 -5.77
C ASP A 239 -52.75 38.60 -4.77
N GLN A 240 -51.95 39.59 -5.16
CA GLN A 240 -51.02 40.46 -4.42
C GLN A 240 -50.84 40.28 -2.90
N ARG A 241 -49.57 40.25 -2.48
CA ARG A 241 -48.96 41.32 -1.66
C ARG A 241 -47.45 41.39 -1.84
#